data_AF-A0A7S2BAI7-F1
#
_entry.id   AF-A0A7S2BAI7-F1
#
_cell.length_a   1.000
_cell.length_b   1.000
_cell.length_c   1.000
_cell.angle_alpha   90.00
_cell.angle_beta   90.00
_cell.angle_gamma   90.00
#
_symmetry.space_group_name_H-M   'P 1'
#
loop_
_entity.id
_entity.type
_entity.pdbx_description
1 polymer ?
#
loop_
_entity_poly.entity_id
_entity_poly.type
_entity_poly.pdbx_seq_one_letter_code
_entity_poly.pdbx_strand_id
1 'polypeptide(L)'
;MDDDFEIPDYSTIDDDRTPIVDYTVYTKKELFREKMHLEFFHMYRMLWRSQTCARDGQALNLQCPESCDLETDQSDCLCTCTGALDESGDAAADFDWENIEPCLYASNKTEQLMHNILSKDMRESMTRMVCTAGAKEGQQLESASPLDVVFWMIHPVLDRLATAKRLATGGAKIKFGEGMGHVAGFATEDWTEYSYYSTDDLKCPGHGKNDLVLSGISMLEWIERSVPGGNANMTNWDFYAATDPLQFATVDYIYDGFTWDHCSAR
;
A
#
# COMPACT_ATOMS: atom_id res chain seq x y z
N MET A 1 -27.02 19.15 -19.22
CA MET A 1 -26.01 19.92 -18.45
C MET A 1 -24.75 19.09 -18.58
N ASP A 2 -24.26 19.03 -19.82
CA ASP A 2 -23.38 18.00 -20.36
C ASP A 2 -22.11 18.72 -20.79
N ASP A 3 -21.32 19.10 -19.79
CA ASP A 3 -19.99 19.64 -20.05
C ASP A 3 -19.04 18.45 -20.02
N ASP A 4 -18.58 18.08 -21.20
CA ASP A 4 -17.52 17.11 -21.41
C ASP A 4 -16.19 17.72 -20.97
N PHE A 5 -15.35 16.93 -20.27
CA PHE A 5 -14.02 17.35 -19.84
C PHE A 5 -12.95 16.70 -20.71
N GLU A 6 -12.13 17.53 -21.35
CA GLU A 6 -10.97 17.09 -22.12
C GLU A 6 -9.74 17.04 -21.21
N ILE A 7 -9.14 15.85 -21.07
CA ILE A 7 -7.89 15.67 -20.34
C ILE A 7 -6.80 15.29 -21.35
N PRO A 8 -5.71 16.07 -21.47
CA PRO A 8 -4.61 15.73 -22.36
C PRO A 8 -3.90 14.45 -21.87
N ASP A 9 -3.69 13.52 -22.78
CA ASP A 9 -2.88 12.31 -22.61
C ASP A 9 -1.56 12.46 -23.37
N TYR A 10 -0.48 12.44 -22.61
CA TYR A 10 0.90 12.54 -23.11
C TYR A 10 1.57 11.16 -23.23
N SER A 11 0.80 10.07 -23.20
CA SER A 11 1.32 8.70 -23.28
C SER A 11 1.83 8.33 -24.68
N THR A 12 1.41 9.06 -25.70
CA THR A 12 1.76 8.85 -27.10
C THR A 12 2.84 9.80 -27.56
N ILE A 13 3.91 9.26 -28.15
CA ILE A 13 5.04 9.99 -28.70
C ILE A 13 5.13 9.63 -30.18
N ASP A 14 5.25 10.62 -31.06
CA ASP A 14 5.48 10.42 -32.51
C ASP A 14 6.91 9.90 -32.77
N ASP A 15 7.18 9.37 -33.97
CA ASP A 15 8.48 8.88 -34.42
C ASP A 15 9.61 9.93 -34.26
N ASP A 16 9.27 11.23 -34.28
CA ASP A 16 10.19 12.34 -34.06
C ASP A 16 10.35 12.77 -32.57
N ARG A 17 9.87 11.96 -31.63
CA ARG A 17 9.89 12.23 -30.17
C ARG A 17 9.09 13.45 -29.71
N THR A 18 8.25 14.01 -30.56
CA THR A 18 7.29 15.04 -30.17
C THR A 18 6.10 14.39 -29.43
N PRO A 19 5.71 14.90 -28.25
CA PRO A 19 4.51 14.43 -27.57
C PRO A 19 3.29 14.70 -28.45
N ILE A 20 2.55 13.66 -28.80
CA ILE A 20 1.21 13.82 -29.38
C ILE A 20 0.30 14.08 -28.19
N VAL A 21 -0.32 15.26 -28.15
CA VAL A 21 -1.35 15.56 -27.16
C VAL A 21 -2.66 14.99 -27.70
N ASP A 22 -2.97 13.77 -27.32
CA ASP A 22 -4.31 13.22 -27.53
C ASP A 22 -5.22 13.67 -26.37
N TYR A 23 -6.51 13.85 -26.61
CA TYR A 23 -7.44 14.27 -25.56
C TYR A 23 -8.41 13.14 -25.29
N THR A 24 -8.41 12.63 -24.06
CA THR A 24 -9.48 11.72 -23.64
C THR A 24 -10.63 12.55 -23.10
N VAL A 25 -11.80 12.41 -23.73
CA VAL A 25 -13.04 13.06 -23.31
C VAL A 25 -13.70 12.19 -22.25
N TYR A 26 -13.97 12.76 -21.07
CA TYR A 26 -14.69 12.08 -20.00
C TYR A 26 -16.03 12.78 -19.74
N THR A 27 -17.10 11.98 -19.61
CA THR A 27 -18.31 12.46 -18.95
C THR A 27 -18.03 12.67 -17.45
N LYS A 28 -18.81 13.53 -16.78
CA LYS A 28 -18.69 13.76 -15.33
C LYS A 28 -18.76 12.45 -14.51
N LYS A 29 -19.57 11.48 -14.98
CA LYS A 29 -19.70 10.16 -14.35
C LYS A 29 -18.46 9.29 -14.53
N GLU A 30 -17.87 9.27 -15.72
CA GLU A 30 -16.65 8.52 -16.00
C GLU A 30 -15.46 9.13 -15.25
N LEU A 31 -15.34 10.45 -15.23
CA LEU A 31 -14.35 11.17 -14.45
C LEU A 31 -14.45 10.79 -12.96
N PHE A 32 -15.66 10.78 -12.41
CA PHE A 32 -15.88 10.41 -11.02
C PHE A 32 -15.54 8.95 -10.73
N ARG A 33 -15.98 8.02 -11.60
CA ARG A 33 -15.78 6.58 -11.41
C ARG A 33 -14.33 6.16 -11.59
N GLU A 34 -13.67 6.67 -12.62
CA GLU A 34 -12.39 6.14 -13.09
C GLU A 34 -11.20 6.92 -12.55
N LYS A 35 -11.39 8.20 -12.24
CA LYS A 35 -10.33 9.06 -11.69
C LYS A 35 -10.60 9.37 -10.23
N MET A 36 -11.73 9.99 -9.89
CA MET A 36 -11.93 10.50 -8.52
C MET A 36 -12.06 9.43 -7.43
N HIS A 37 -12.73 8.29 -7.68
CA HIS A 37 -12.95 7.29 -6.62
C HIS A 37 -11.65 6.68 -6.09
N LEU A 38 -10.74 6.31 -6.99
CA LEU A 38 -9.41 5.80 -6.61
C LEU A 38 -8.59 6.87 -5.89
N GLU A 39 -8.79 8.14 -6.24
CA GLU A 39 -8.10 9.25 -5.60
C GLU A 39 -8.66 9.56 -4.22
N PHE A 40 -9.97 9.38 -3.96
CA PHE A 40 -10.48 9.43 -2.59
C PHE A 40 -9.87 8.35 -1.71
N PHE A 41 -9.67 7.15 -2.26
CA PHE A 41 -8.93 6.10 -1.54
C PHE A 41 -7.46 6.46 -1.35
N HIS A 42 -6.81 7.11 -2.33
CA HIS A 42 -5.43 7.57 -2.20
C HIS A 42 -5.28 8.69 -1.17
N MET A 43 -6.11 9.73 -1.25
CA MET A 43 -6.21 10.81 -0.26
C MET A 43 -6.49 10.27 1.14
N TYR A 44 -7.37 9.27 1.27
CA TYR A 44 -7.54 8.55 2.54
C TYR A 44 -6.24 7.87 2.94
N ARG A 45 -5.65 7.03 2.09
CA ARG A 45 -4.39 6.31 2.38
C ARG A 45 -3.26 7.24 2.83
N MET A 46 -3.21 8.47 2.35
CA MET A 46 -2.23 9.48 2.79
C MET A 46 -2.39 9.94 4.24
N LEU A 47 -3.60 9.85 4.79
CA LEU A 47 -3.89 10.08 6.23
C LEU A 47 -3.49 8.90 7.12
N TRP A 48 -3.37 7.73 6.52
CA TRP A 48 -3.28 6.44 7.23
C TRP A 48 -1.98 5.73 6.91
N ARG A 49 -0.91 6.47 6.65
CA ARG A 49 0.41 5.87 6.54
C ARG A 49 1.38 6.71 7.35
N SER A 50 2.29 6.02 7.98
CA SER A 50 3.60 6.48 8.47
C SER A 50 4.53 7.01 7.36
N GLN A 51 3.96 7.50 6.25
CA GLN A 51 4.58 8.00 5.02
C GLN A 51 3.77 9.18 4.44
N THR A 52 3.17 10.04 5.25
CA THR A 52 2.73 11.35 4.73
C THR A 52 3.95 11.99 4.12
N CYS A 53 4.03 11.97 2.79
CA CYS A 53 5.22 12.43 2.12
C CYS A 53 5.24 13.95 2.15
N ALA A 54 6.44 14.46 1.97
CA ALA A 54 6.73 15.86 1.87
C ALA A 54 7.48 16.03 0.54
N ARG A 55 7.22 17.11 -0.19
CA ARG A 55 7.97 17.41 -1.41
C ARG A 55 9.48 17.57 -1.13
N ASP A 56 9.84 18.02 0.06
CA ASP A 56 11.22 18.12 0.54
C ASP A 56 11.80 16.80 1.09
N GLY A 57 11.04 15.69 1.01
CA GLY A 57 11.50 14.37 1.41
C GLY A 57 11.58 14.16 2.93
N GLN A 58 11.03 15.07 3.74
CA GLN A 58 10.88 14.85 5.17
C GLN A 58 9.97 13.63 5.42
N ALA A 59 10.55 12.59 6.00
CA ALA A 59 9.77 11.52 6.60
C ALA A 59 9.00 12.10 7.80
N LEU A 60 7.84 11.50 8.12
CA LEU A 60 7.07 11.81 9.34
C LEU A 60 6.35 13.17 9.34
N ASN A 61 5.77 13.58 8.21
CA ASN A 61 4.86 14.72 8.25
C ASN A 61 3.60 14.44 9.07
N LEU A 62 3.24 13.19 9.31
CA LEU A 62 2.20 12.85 10.28
C LEU A 62 2.82 12.74 11.67
N GLN A 63 2.32 13.54 12.61
CA GLN A 63 2.68 13.48 14.02
C GLN A 63 1.54 12.81 14.78
N CYS A 64 1.84 11.67 15.39
CA CYS A 64 0.97 10.98 16.30
C CYS A 64 1.46 11.18 17.75
N PRO A 65 0.58 11.12 18.75
CA PRO A 65 0.98 11.03 20.15
C PRO A 65 1.91 9.84 20.37
N GLU A 66 2.88 9.98 21.29
CA GLU A 66 3.82 8.90 21.62
C GLU A 66 3.11 7.64 22.15
N SER A 67 1.94 7.81 22.78
CA SER A 67 1.11 6.70 23.21
C SER A 67 -0.38 7.03 23.09
N CYS A 68 -1.15 6.02 22.71
CA CYS A 68 -2.60 6.00 22.80
C CYS A 68 -3.00 4.72 23.53
N ASP A 69 -2.84 4.72 24.86
CA ASP A 69 -3.23 3.59 25.69
C ASP A 69 -4.72 3.69 26.07
N LEU A 70 -5.18 2.75 26.90
CA LEU A 70 -6.58 2.71 27.34
C LEU A 70 -6.95 3.86 28.28
N GLU A 71 -5.96 4.56 28.85
CA GLU A 71 -6.14 5.68 29.78
C GLU A 71 -6.11 7.03 29.06
N THR A 72 -5.50 7.11 27.87
CA THR A 72 -5.56 8.29 26.99
C THR A 72 -6.99 8.50 26.46
N ASP A 73 -7.50 9.74 26.56
CA ASP A 73 -8.78 10.05 25.93
C ASP A 73 -8.67 9.82 24.42
N GLN A 74 -9.71 9.20 23.88
CA GLN A 74 -9.81 8.92 22.46
C GLN A 74 -9.79 10.19 21.61
N SER A 75 -10.11 11.37 22.13
CA SER A 75 -9.92 12.66 21.44
C SER A 75 -8.45 13.06 21.30
N ASP A 76 -7.59 12.57 22.18
CA ASP A 76 -6.18 12.97 22.26
C ASP A 76 -5.30 12.02 21.44
N CYS A 77 -5.86 10.89 21.01
CA CYS A 77 -5.24 9.90 20.13
C CYS A 77 -5.38 10.23 18.63
N LEU A 78 -5.11 11.48 18.24
CA LEU A 78 -5.26 11.93 16.86
C LEU A 78 -3.90 12.27 16.25
N CYS A 79 -3.65 11.72 15.08
CA CYS A 79 -2.51 12.06 14.26
C CYS A 79 -2.84 13.25 13.35
N THR A 80 -1.93 14.21 13.25
CA THR A 80 -2.09 15.43 12.45
C THR A 80 -0.81 15.77 11.69
N CYS A 81 -0.90 16.56 10.61
CA CYS A 81 0.33 16.95 9.91
C CYS A 81 1.17 17.93 10.76
N THR A 82 2.49 17.82 10.67
CA THR A 82 3.46 18.75 11.27
C THR A 82 3.13 20.18 10.88
N GLY A 83 2.96 21.05 11.90
CA GLY A 83 2.66 22.47 11.68
C GLY A 83 1.28 22.75 11.09
N ALA A 84 0.37 21.76 11.02
CA ALA A 84 -1.02 22.01 10.62
C ALA A 84 -1.85 22.64 11.74
N LEU A 85 -1.46 22.39 12.99
CA LEU A 85 -2.07 22.97 14.19
C LEU A 85 -1.03 23.79 14.97
N ASP A 86 -1.48 24.85 15.64
CA ASP A 86 -0.69 25.67 16.55
C ASP A 86 -0.67 25.10 17.99
N GLU A 87 0.01 25.78 18.92
CA GLU A 87 0.11 25.37 20.33
C GLU A 87 -1.25 25.30 21.05
N SER A 88 -2.28 25.98 20.53
CA SER A 88 -3.65 25.93 21.04
C SER A 88 -4.50 24.84 20.40
N GLY A 89 -3.98 24.12 19.40
CA GLY A 89 -4.73 23.11 18.64
C GLY A 89 -5.61 23.69 17.53
N ASP A 90 -5.45 24.98 17.19
CA ASP A 90 -6.14 25.64 16.10
C ASP A 90 -5.32 25.55 14.80
N ALA A 91 -5.96 25.74 13.64
CA ALA A 91 -5.27 25.66 12.35
C ALA A 91 -4.16 26.71 12.23
N ALA A 92 -2.91 26.27 12.06
CA ALA A 92 -1.75 27.16 11.99
C ALA A 92 -1.77 28.02 10.73
N ALA A 93 -1.55 29.33 10.88
CA ALA A 93 -1.57 30.28 9.76
C ALA A 93 -0.45 30.05 8.74
N ASP A 94 0.70 29.56 9.20
CA ASP A 94 1.93 29.34 8.44
C ASP A 94 2.13 27.90 7.97
N PHE A 95 1.09 27.05 8.06
CA PHE A 95 1.13 25.68 7.54
C PHE A 95 1.52 25.65 6.05
N ASP A 96 2.65 24.99 5.76
CA ASP A 96 3.18 24.81 4.41
C ASP A 96 2.43 23.70 3.65
N TRP A 97 1.17 24.00 3.32
CA TRP A 97 0.29 23.06 2.63
C TRP A 97 0.80 22.70 1.22
N GLU A 98 1.56 23.56 0.56
CA GLU A 98 2.13 23.32 -0.78
C GLU A 98 3.22 22.22 -0.74
N ASN A 99 3.84 21.98 0.43
CA ASN A 99 4.77 20.86 0.63
C ASN A 99 4.04 19.50 0.76
N ILE A 100 2.79 19.51 1.23
CA ILE A 100 1.97 18.30 1.46
C ILE A 100 1.08 17.98 0.26
N GLU A 101 0.53 19.00 -0.38
CA GLU A 101 -0.48 18.85 -1.42
C GLU A 101 -0.12 17.81 -2.50
N PRO A 102 1.11 17.82 -3.09
CA PRO A 102 1.43 16.89 -4.16
C PRO A 102 1.28 15.42 -3.75
N CYS A 103 1.43 15.15 -2.46
CA CYS A 103 1.28 13.84 -1.88
C CYS A 103 -0.17 13.36 -1.78
N LEU A 104 -1.16 14.25 -1.87
CA LEU A 104 -2.58 13.88 -1.87
C LEU A 104 -3.02 13.16 -3.14
N TYR A 105 -2.19 13.19 -4.18
CA TYR A 105 -2.54 12.69 -5.51
C TYR A 105 -1.71 11.45 -5.87
N ALA A 106 -2.36 10.42 -6.42
CA ALA A 106 -1.69 9.16 -6.75
C ALA A 106 -0.66 9.28 -7.89
N SER A 107 -0.72 10.37 -8.66
CA SER A 107 0.19 10.62 -9.79
C SER A 107 0.21 12.10 -10.18
N ASN A 108 1.27 12.51 -10.89
CA ASN A 108 1.37 13.85 -11.49
C ASN A 108 0.21 14.17 -12.44
N LYS A 109 -0.38 13.16 -13.10
CA LYS A 109 -1.54 13.36 -13.98
C LYS A 109 -2.77 13.78 -13.17
N THR A 110 -2.98 13.15 -12.01
CA THR A 110 -4.08 13.49 -11.11
C THR A 110 -3.87 14.87 -10.49
N GLU A 111 -2.65 15.17 -10.04
CA GLU A 111 -2.30 16.50 -9.53
C GLU A 111 -2.69 17.59 -10.53
N GLN A 112 -2.24 17.47 -11.79
CA GLN A 112 -2.58 18.42 -12.86
C GLN A 112 -4.09 18.56 -13.07
N LEU A 113 -4.81 17.44 -13.08
CA LEU A 113 -6.27 17.44 -13.20
C LEU A 113 -6.92 18.22 -12.05
N MET A 114 -6.50 17.96 -10.81
CA MET A 114 -7.05 18.60 -9.63
C MET A 114 -6.70 20.09 -9.58
N HIS A 115 -5.51 20.49 -10.05
CA HIS A 115 -5.11 21.90 -10.17
C HIS A 115 -5.92 22.65 -11.23
N ASN A 116 -6.40 21.95 -12.27
CA ASN A 116 -7.27 22.54 -13.29
C ASN A 116 -8.72 22.68 -12.83
N ILE A 117 -9.20 21.78 -11.98
CA ILE A 117 -10.60 21.74 -11.52
C ILE A 117 -10.80 22.57 -10.25
N LEU A 118 -9.84 22.55 -9.32
CA LEU A 118 -9.95 23.17 -8.00
C LEU A 118 -9.14 24.47 -7.94
N SER A 119 -9.74 25.52 -7.38
CA SER A 119 -9.02 26.76 -7.08
C SER A 119 -7.90 26.53 -6.07
N LYS A 120 -6.90 27.42 -6.05
CA LYS A 120 -5.82 27.38 -5.05
C LYS A 120 -6.38 27.33 -3.62
N ASP A 121 -7.33 28.19 -3.29
CA ASP A 121 -7.94 28.26 -1.96
C ASP A 121 -8.68 26.96 -1.58
N MET A 122 -9.32 26.30 -2.55
CA MET A 122 -9.98 25.00 -2.32
C MET A 122 -8.96 23.89 -2.06
N ARG A 123 -7.85 23.89 -2.79
CA ARG A 123 -6.76 22.92 -2.62
C ARG A 123 -6.06 23.10 -1.26
N GLU A 124 -5.81 24.34 -0.86
CA GLU A 124 -5.33 24.66 0.48
C GLU A 124 -6.31 24.16 1.55
N SER A 125 -7.60 24.48 1.42
CA SER A 125 -8.63 24.08 2.38
C SER A 125 -8.75 22.56 2.47
N MET A 126 -8.67 21.85 1.34
CA MET A 126 -8.71 20.40 1.29
C MET A 126 -7.49 19.79 1.96
N THR A 127 -6.29 20.31 1.67
CA THR A 127 -5.04 19.85 2.30
C THR A 127 -5.05 20.07 3.81
N ARG A 128 -5.50 21.25 4.25
CA ARG A 128 -5.69 21.57 5.67
C ARG A 128 -6.69 20.64 6.33
N MET A 129 -7.87 20.46 5.73
CA MET A 129 -8.92 19.57 6.25
C MET A 129 -8.39 18.15 6.44
N VAL A 130 -7.67 17.61 5.45
CA VAL A 130 -7.04 16.30 5.54
C VAL A 130 -6.05 16.31 6.72
N CYS A 131 -5.13 17.26 6.77
CA CYS A 131 -4.08 17.32 7.80
C CYS A 131 -4.56 17.60 9.23
N THR A 132 -5.75 18.16 9.43
CA THR A 132 -6.32 18.48 10.75
C THR A 132 -7.53 17.64 11.13
N ALA A 133 -8.03 16.76 10.24
CA ALA A 133 -9.18 15.90 10.52
C ALA A 133 -8.96 14.97 11.72
N GLY A 134 -7.70 14.70 12.08
CA GLY A 134 -7.33 13.77 13.14
C GLY A 134 -7.53 12.33 12.70
N ALA A 135 -6.46 11.68 12.23
CA ALA A 135 -6.48 10.26 11.90
C ALA A 135 -6.20 9.42 13.15
N LYS A 136 -6.85 8.26 13.27
CA LYS A 136 -6.70 7.35 14.42
C LYS A 136 -6.07 6.05 14.00
N GLU A 137 -4.75 6.00 13.89
CA GLU A 137 -4.09 4.78 13.41
C GLU A 137 -4.52 3.53 14.21
N GLY A 138 -5.11 2.58 13.49
CA GLY A 138 -5.52 1.30 14.05
C GLY A 138 -4.32 0.36 14.18
N GLN A 139 -4.46 -0.65 15.05
CA GLN A 139 -3.41 -1.63 15.31
C GLN A 139 -2.92 -2.34 14.03
N GLN A 140 -3.79 -2.51 13.03
CA GLN A 140 -3.49 -3.15 11.74
C GLN A 140 -2.47 -2.40 10.85
N LEU A 141 -2.14 -1.15 11.16
CA LEU A 141 -1.34 -0.32 10.25
C LEU A 141 0.18 -0.56 10.37
N GLU A 142 0.65 -1.01 11.54
CA GLU A 142 2.07 -1.06 11.87
C GLU A 142 2.54 -2.44 12.35
N SER A 143 3.69 -2.49 13.02
CA SER A 143 4.25 -3.70 13.64
C SER A 143 3.36 -4.30 14.74
N ALA A 144 2.41 -3.52 15.26
CA ALA A 144 1.37 -3.97 16.20
C ALA A 144 0.23 -4.77 15.53
N SER A 145 0.20 -4.88 14.20
CA SER A 145 -0.86 -5.55 13.45
C SER A 145 -1.19 -6.98 13.91
N PRO A 146 -0.23 -7.82 14.38
CA PRO A 146 -0.56 -9.13 14.91
C PRO A 146 -1.46 -9.14 16.17
N LEU A 147 -1.63 -8.01 16.86
CA LEU A 147 -2.53 -7.88 18.02
C LEU A 147 -4.00 -7.83 17.62
N ASP A 148 -4.32 -7.39 16.40
CA ASP A 148 -5.68 -7.34 15.90
C ASP A 148 -6.05 -8.70 15.29
N VAL A 149 -7.17 -9.28 15.74
CA VAL A 149 -7.63 -10.62 15.34
C VAL A 149 -7.83 -10.77 13.83
N VAL A 150 -8.13 -9.67 13.12
CA VAL A 150 -8.31 -9.67 11.67
C VAL A 150 -6.99 -9.95 10.94
N PHE A 151 -5.83 -9.71 11.57
CA PHE A 151 -4.51 -10.01 10.98
C PHE A 151 -4.41 -11.49 10.63
N TRP A 152 -4.82 -12.34 11.57
CA TRP A 152 -4.80 -13.79 11.44
C TRP A 152 -5.87 -14.32 10.48
N MET A 153 -6.84 -13.50 10.08
CA MET A 153 -7.79 -13.82 9.01
C MET A 153 -7.29 -13.37 7.63
N ILE A 154 -6.60 -12.23 7.55
CA ILE A 154 -6.02 -11.70 6.31
C ILE A 154 -4.86 -12.56 5.83
N HIS A 155 -3.92 -12.91 6.72
CA HIS A 155 -2.68 -13.57 6.33
C HIS A 155 -2.87 -14.96 5.68
N PRO A 156 -3.78 -15.84 6.13
CA PRO A 156 -4.09 -17.08 5.43
C PRO A 156 -4.67 -16.86 4.03
N VAL A 157 -5.43 -15.77 3.81
CA VAL A 157 -5.95 -15.43 2.47
C VAL A 157 -4.81 -15.00 1.54
N LEU A 158 -3.84 -14.23 2.05
CA LEU A 158 -2.65 -13.84 1.31
C LEU A 158 -1.76 -15.04 0.97
N ASP A 159 -1.53 -15.93 1.93
CA ASP A 159 -0.81 -17.19 1.73
C ASP A 159 -1.46 -18.08 0.67
N ARG A 160 -2.79 -18.22 0.72
CA ARG A 160 -3.57 -18.91 -0.30
C ARG A 160 -3.40 -18.26 -1.68
N LEU A 161 -3.46 -16.93 -1.78
CA LEU A 161 -3.24 -16.24 -3.05
C LEU A 161 -1.81 -16.46 -3.57
N ALA A 162 -0.80 -16.39 -2.70
CA ALA A 162 0.59 -16.64 -3.07
C ALA A 162 0.76 -18.06 -3.61
N THR A 163 0.22 -19.07 -2.92
CA THR A 163 0.22 -20.47 -3.37
C THR A 163 -0.44 -20.62 -4.74
N ALA A 164 -1.59 -19.96 -4.96
CA ALA A 164 -2.28 -19.99 -6.25
C ALA A 164 -1.42 -19.43 -7.38
N LYS A 165 -0.74 -18.30 -7.14
CA LYS A 165 0.13 -17.69 -8.14
C LYS A 165 1.34 -18.58 -8.46
N ARG A 166 1.95 -19.23 -7.46
CA ARG A 166 3.08 -20.16 -7.68
C ARG A 166 2.68 -21.37 -8.53
N LEU A 167 1.55 -21.99 -8.18
CA LEU A 167 1.00 -23.09 -8.97
C LEU A 167 0.69 -22.66 -10.41
N ALA A 168 0.15 -21.45 -10.59
CA ALA A 168 -0.11 -20.88 -11.91
C ALA A 168 1.19 -20.62 -12.71
N THR A 169 2.26 -20.16 -12.06
CA THR A 169 3.60 -20.06 -12.67
C THR A 169 4.09 -21.44 -13.13
N GLY A 170 3.80 -22.50 -12.37
CA GLY A 170 4.07 -23.89 -12.74
C GLY A 170 3.16 -24.47 -13.84
N GLY A 171 2.22 -23.68 -14.37
CA GLY A 171 1.30 -24.07 -15.45
C GLY A 171 -0.08 -24.56 -15.00
N ALA A 172 -0.38 -24.55 -13.70
CA ALA A 172 -1.71 -24.89 -13.21
C ALA A 172 -2.76 -23.85 -13.65
N LYS A 173 -3.94 -24.32 -14.07
CA LYS A 173 -5.08 -23.46 -14.42
C LYS A 173 -6.02 -23.30 -13.24
N ILE A 174 -5.63 -22.45 -12.29
CA ILE A 174 -6.45 -22.18 -11.10
C ILE A 174 -7.52 -21.15 -11.46
N LYS A 175 -8.79 -21.51 -11.27
CA LYS A 175 -9.91 -20.61 -11.55
C LYS A 175 -9.91 -19.43 -10.58
N PHE A 176 -10.18 -18.23 -11.10
CA PHE A 176 -10.42 -17.04 -10.29
C PHE A 176 -11.90 -16.71 -10.36
N GLY A 177 -12.67 -17.14 -9.35
CA GLY A 177 -14.13 -16.97 -9.33
C GLY A 177 -14.87 -17.65 -10.50
N GLU A 178 -16.18 -17.50 -10.53
CA GLU A 178 -16.99 -17.94 -11.67
C GLU A 178 -16.95 -16.88 -12.77
N GLY A 179 -16.50 -17.26 -13.98
CA GLY A 179 -16.49 -16.38 -15.14
C GLY A 179 -15.37 -15.32 -15.20
N MET A 180 -14.50 -15.20 -14.18
CA MET A 180 -13.39 -14.20 -14.19
C MET A 180 -12.04 -14.76 -14.68
N GLY A 181 -12.02 -16.00 -15.19
CA GLY A 181 -10.84 -16.60 -15.82
C GLY A 181 -9.97 -17.38 -14.84
N HIS A 182 -8.65 -17.23 -14.97
CA HIS A 182 -7.66 -17.98 -14.19
C HIS A 182 -6.67 -17.04 -13.50
N VAL A 183 -6.17 -17.45 -12.34
CA VAL A 183 -5.09 -16.76 -11.62
C VAL A 183 -3.86 -16.71 -12.51
N ALA A 184 -3.31 -15.52 -12.72
CA ALA A 184 -2.02 -15.35 -13.39
C ALA A 184 -0.87 -15.70 -12.44
N GLY A 185 0.17 -16.32 -12.97
CA GLY A 185 1.42 -16.54 -12.24
C GLY A 185 2.14 -15.23 -11.88
N PHE A 186 3.25 -15.35 -11.16
CA PHE A 186 4.13 -14.21 -10.93
C PHE A 186 4.78 -13.76 -12.24
N ALA A 187 4.77 -12.44 -12.50
CA ALA A 187 5.43 -11.87 -13.67
C ALA A 187 6.96 -11.90 -13.51
N THR A 188 7.43 -11.63 -12.29
CA THR A 188 8.84 -11.73 -11.88
C THR A 188 8.92 -12.19 -10.42
N GLU A 189 10.09 -12.72 -10.03
CA GLU A 189 10.45 -13.01 -8.63
C GLU A 189 11.54 -12.04 -8.12
N ASP A 190 11.61 -10.86 -8.73
CA ASP A 190 12.56 -9.84 -8.33
C ASP A 190 12.14 -9.26 -6.99
N TRP A 191 13.04 -9.34 -6.00
CA TRP A 191 12.80 -8.76 -4.69
C TRP A 191 13.35 -7.36 -4.61
N THR A 192 12.48 -6.40 -4.33
CA THR A 192 12.88 -5.02 -4.08
C THR A 192 13.47 -4.91 -2.68
N GLU A 193 14.77 -4.65 -2.59
CA GLU A 193 15.41 -4.21 -1.34
C GLU A 193 15.04 -2.74 -1.13
N TYR A 194 13.94 -2.51 -0.40
CA TYR A 194 13.45 -1.16 -0.17
C TYR A 194 13.06 -0.97 1.30
N SER A 195 13.47 0.16 1.87
CA SER A 195 13.06 0.61 3.20
C SER A 195 12.59 2.05 3.15
N TYR A 196 11.41 2.29 3.70
CA TYR A 196 10.85 3.63 3.83
C TYR A 196 11.48 4.45 4.97
N TYR A 197 12.23 3.82 5.90
CA TYR A 197 12.74 4.45 7.13
C TYR A 197 14.26 4.45 7.19
N SER A 198 14.91 4.85 6.11
CA SER A 198 16.36 5.09 6.13
C SER A 198 16.63 6.59 6.29
N THR A 199 17.10 7.00 7.46
CA THR A 199 17.74 8.30 7.70
C THR A 199 19.27 8.13 7.68
N ASP A 200 20.00 9.25 7.75
CA ASP A 200 21.47 9.23 7.87
C ASP A 200 21.94 8.47 9.13
N ASP A 201 21.13 8.52 10.21
CA ASP A 201 21.44 7.92 11.52
C ASP A 201 20.78 6.54 11.75
N LEU A 202 19.69 6.24 11.03
CA LEU A 202 18.95 4.99 11.14
C LEU A 202 18.73 4.42 9.75
N LYS A 203 19.54 3.42 9.38
CA LYS A 203 19.22 2.56 8.25
C LYS A 203 18.42 1.38 8.77
N CYS A 204 17.12 1.38 8.53
CA CYS A 204 16.35 0.14 8.52
C CYS A 204 16.67 -0.52 7.17
N PRO A 205 17.60 -1.48 7.04
CA PRO A 205 17.64 -2.27 5.82
C PRO A 205 16.25 -2.92 5.69
N GLY A 206 15.58 -2.79 4.54
CA GLY A 206 14.31 -3.47 4.33
C GLY A 206 14.48 -4.98 4.50
N HIS A 207 13.40 -5.76 4.43
CA HIS A 207 13.52 -7.23 4.46
C HIS A 207 14.00 -7.76 3.11
N GLY A 208 15.30 -7.64 2.86
CA GLY A 208 15.95 -8.03 1.63
C GLY A 208 15.92 -9.54 1.41
N LYS A 209 16.23 -9.93 0.16
CA LYS A 209 16.19 -11.32 -0.29
C LYS A 209 17.01 -12.27 0.59
N ASN A 210 18.19 -11.80 0.98
CA ASN A 210 19.19 -12.58 1.70
C ASN A 210 19.17 -12.31 3.21
N ASP A 211 18.23 -11.50 3.70
CA ASP A 211 18.07 -11.27 5.14
C ASP A 211 17.46 -12.49 5.80
N LEU A 212 17.79 -12.69 7.08
CA LEU A 212 17.23 -13.80 7.85
C LEU A 212 15.73 -13.57 8.07
N VAL A 213 14.92 -14.58 7.74
CA VAL A 213 13.45 -14.51 7.86
C VAL A 213 13.01 -14.33 9.32
N LEU A 214 13.63 -15.09 10.22
CA LEU A 214 13.47 -15.02 11.67
C LEU A 214 14.80 -15.40 12.31
N SER A 215 15.36 -14.52 13.14
CA SER A 215 16.55 -14.84 13.92
C SER A 215 16.15 -15.30 15.31
N GLY A 216 16.67 -16.45 15.76
CA GLY A 216 16.48 -16.93 17.13
C GLY A 216 15.18 -17.68 17.41
N ILE A 217 14.38 -17.99 16.38
CA ILE A 217 13.17 -18.83 16.48
C ILE A 217 13.37 -20.06 15.60
N SER A 218 13.20 -21.25 16.17
CA SER A 218 13.22 -22.50 15.40
C SER A 218 12.04 -22.58 14.44
N MET A 219 12.29 -23.05 13.23
CA MET A 219 11.25 -23.25 12.22
C MET A 219 10.69 -24.67 12.32
N LEU A 220 9.65 -24.96 11.54
CA LEU A 220 9.13 -26.32 11.44
C LEU A 220 10.20 -27.23 10.81
N GLU A 221 10.38 -28.42 11.39
CA GLU A 221 11.50 -29.33 11.07
C GLU A 221 11.63 -29.63 9.58
N TRP A 222 10.51 -29.82 8.87
CA TRP A 222 10.53 -30.10 7.44
C TRP A 222 10.97 -28.90 6.60
N ILE A 223 10.68 -27.67 7.03
CA ILE A 223 11.17 -26.46 6.36
C ILE A 223 12.67 -26.35 6.59
N GLU A 224 13.16 -26.58 7.81
CA GLU A 224 14.60 -26.54 8.12
C GLU A 224 15.39 -27.57 7.28
N ARG A 225 14.86 -28.79 7.12
CA ARG A 225 15.45 -29.83 6.26
C ARG A 225 15.51 -29.45 4.78
N SER A 226 14.63 -28.57 4.34
CA SER A 226 14.53 -28.14 2.95
C SER A 226 15.54 -27.05 2.58
N VAL A 227 16.26 -26.51 3.57
CA VAL A 227 17.22 -25.41 3.40
C VAL A 227 18.66 -25.93 3.52
N PRO A 228 19.59 -25.49 2.66
CA PRO A 228 21.00 -25.91 2.73
C PRO A 228 21.61 -25.66 4.11
N GLY A 229 22.06 -26.73 4.77
CA GLY A 229 22.69 -26.66 6.10
C GLY A 229 21.77 -26.94 7.28
N GLY A 230 20.46 -27.15 7.05
CA GLY A 230 19.54 -27.71 8.07
C GLY A 230 19.45 -26.90 9.36
N ASN A 231 19.59 -25.57 9.30
CA ASN A 231 19.62 -24.72 10.49
C ASN A 231 18.70 -23.51 10.36
N ALA A 232 18.38 -22.91 11.51
CA ALA A 232 17.42 -21.81 11.65
C ALA A 232 17.88 -20.46 11.04
N ASN A 233 19.07 -20.39 10.43
CA ASN A 233 19.57 -19.16 9.78
C ASN A 233 19.13 -19.12 8.31
N MET A 234 17.83 -19.22 8.10
CA MET A 234 17.21 -19.24 6.78
C MET A 234 17.04 -17.81 6.26
N THR A 235 17.45 -17.56 5.01
CA THR A 235 17.14 -16.29 4.35
C THR A 235 15.66 -16.22 3.98
N ASN A 236 15.14 -15.03 3.72
CA ASN A 236 13.81 -14.88 3.15
C ASN A 236 13.67 -15.74 1.88
N TRP A 237 14.72 -15.80 1.04
CA TRP A 237 14.70 -16.60 -0.19
C TRP A 237 14.60 -18.09 0.07
N ASP A 238 15.37 -18.58 1.03
CA ASP A 238 15.34 -19.99 1.40
C ASP A 238 13.96 -20.37 1.94
N PHE A 239 13.32 -19.49 2.72
CA PHE A 239 11.95 -19.69 3.20
C PHE A 239 10.94 -19.69 2.05
N TYR A 240 11.06 -18.72 1.13
CA TYR A 240 10.23 -18.66 -0.07
C TYR A 240 10.37 -19.94 -0.91
N ALA A 241 11.59 -20.42 -1.12
CA ALA A 241 11.84 -21.66 -1.87
C ALA A 241 11.33 -22.91 -1.14
N ALA A 242 11.53 -23.01 0.18
CA ALA A 242 11.09 -24.15 0.97
C ALA A 242 9.55 -24.27 1.06
N THR A 243 8.83 -23.16 0.93
CA THR A 243 7.36 -23.12 0.95
C THR A 243 6.74 -23.27 -0.44
N ASP A 244 7.48 -23.78 -1.43
CA ASP A 244 6.96 -23.98 -2.78
C ASP A 244 5.91 -25.08 -2.86
N PRO A 245 4.66 -24.76 -3.27
CA PRO A 245 3.64 -25.80 -3.46
C PRO A 245 3.94 -26.75 -4.62
N LEU A 246 4.92 -26.44 -5.48
CA LEU A 246 5.42 -27.35 -6.51
C LEU A 246 6.45 -28.35 -5.97
N GLN A 247 6.96 -28.13 -4.76
CA GLN A 247 7.90 -29.02 -4.07
C GLN A 247 7.18 -29.83 -2.99
N PHE A 248 6.51 -30.90 -3.40
CA PHE A 248 5.73 -31.77 -2.49
C PHE A 248 6.51 -32.35 -1.29
N ALA A 249 7.84 -32.35 -1.34
CA ALA A 249 8.67 -32.84 -0.24
C ALA A 249 8.82 -31.82 0.92
N THR A 250 8.48 -30.55 0.69
CA THR A 250 8.82 -29.44 1.58
C THR A 250 7.58 -28.76 2.20
N VAL A 251 6.38 -29.08 1.70
CA VAL A 251 5.10 -28.54 2.19
C VAL A 251 4.15 -29.67 2.63
N ASP A 252 3.58 -29.53 3.83
CA ASP A 252 2.65 -30.52 4.41
C ASP A 252 1.19 -30.31 3.97
N TYR A 253 0.90 -29.18 3.33
CA TYR A 253 -0.42 -28.86 2.83
C TYR A 253 -0.35 -28.01 1.56
N ILE A 254 -1.41 -28.11 0.77
CA ILE A 254 -1.75 -27.19 -0.31
C ILE A 254 -3.25 -26.92 -0.24
N TYR A 255 -3.70 -25.73 -0.64
CA TYR A 255 -5.14 -25.44 -0.65
C TYR A 255 -5.85 -26.22 -1.75
N ASP A 256 -6.82 -27.05 -1.36
CA ASP A 256 -7.64 -27.83 -2.28
C ASP A 256 -8.80 -26.97 -2.81
N GLY A 257 -8.62 -26.37 -3.99
CA GLY A 257 -9.71 -25.81 -4.79
C GLY A 257 -9.78 -24.29 -4.94
N PHE A 258 -9.01 -23.49 -4.19
CA PHE A 258 -9.04 -22.02 -4.26
C PHE A 258 -10.46 -21.43 -4.42
N THR A 259 -11.48 -22.01 -3.74
CA THR A 259 -12.86 -21.52 -3.73
C THR A 259 -13.13 -20.66 -2.51
N TRP A 260 -13.99 -19.65 -2.65
CA TRP A 260 -14.46 -18.78 -1.57
C TRP A 260 -15.96 -18.97 -1.37
N ASP A 261 -16.39 -20.22 -1.21
CA ASP A 261 -17.82 -20.57 -1.17
C ASP A 261 -18.55 -19.89 0.01
N HIS A 262 -17.83 -19.55 1.08
CA HIS A 262 -18.34 -18.76 2.20
C HIS A 262 -18.74 -17.32 1.81
N CYS A 263 -18.18 -16.76 0.73
CA CYS A 263 -18.63 -15.48 0.16
C CYS A 263 -19.88 -15.64 -0.73
N SER A 264 -20.20 -16.87 -1.14
CA SER A 264 -21.37 -17.20 -1.97
C SER A 264 -22.58 -17.62 -1.15
N ALA A 265 -22.39 -17.99 0.12
CA ALA A 265 -23.46 -18.20 1.08
C ALA A 265 -24.09 -16.84 1.44
N ARG A 266 -25.21 -16.52 0.78
CA ARG A 266 -26.10 -15.42 1.16
C ARG A 266 -27.16 -15.90 2.15
#